data_AF-A0A1B3N244-F1
#
_entry.id   AF-A0A1B3N244-F1
#
_cell.length_a   1.000
_cell.length_b   1.000
_cell.length_c   1.000
_cell.angle_alpha   90.00
_cell.angle_beta   90.00
_cell.angle_gamma   90.00
#
_symmetry.space_group_name_H-M   'P 1'
#
loop_
_entity.id
_entity.type
_entity.pdbx_description
1 polymer ?
#
loop_
_entity_poly.entity_id
_entity_poly.type
_entity_poly.pdbx_seq_one_letter_code
_entity_poly.pdbx_strand_id
1 'polypeptide(L)'
;MTMLENSGPDVTALRDEASHEPDPVHTGPVTKETQIIAIYGKGGSGKSFALSNLSYMMAQQGKRVLLIGCDPKSDTTSLLFGGKACPTIIETSSAKKLAGEEVKIEDVCFQRDGVFAMELGGPEVGRGCGGRGIIHGFELLEKLGFHDWGFDFVLLDFLGDVVCGGFGLPIARDMCQKVIVVASNDLQSLYVANNVCKAVDYFGKMGGNVGVAGILINKDDGTGEAQAFAAEVGIPILASIPANEDIRRKSANYQIIGRPDTEWASLFEELAINVAEAQPASPRPLTQDGLLGLFKPEDTGGNVELVPATQADMRGGTYEQKPSLEVVYDSV
;
A
#
# COMPACT_ATOMS: atom_id res chain seq x y z
N MET A 1 14.85 -20.17 46.64
CA MET A 1 13.64 -19.78 45.89
C MET A 1 13.72 -18.27 45.69
N THR A 2 14.51 -17.86 44.71
CA THR A 2 14.70 -16.46 44.31
C THR A 2 13.67 -16.17 43.23
N MET A 3 12.71 -15.30 43.56
CA MET A 3 11.73 -14.78 42.60
C MET A 3 12.48 -13.85 41.63
N LEU A 4 12.51 -14.22 40.35
CA LEU A 4 12.90 -13.34 39.26
C LEU A 4 11.75 -12.35 39.05
N GLU A 5 11.99 -11.08 39.34
CA GLU A 5 11.07 -9.99 38.97
C GLU A 5 11.04 -9.87 37.44
N ASN A 6 9.83 -10.00 36.91
CA ASN A 6 9.52 -9.98 35.49
C ASN A 6 9.51 -8.52 35.02
N SER A 7 10.64 -8.00 34.55
CA SER A 7 10.74 -6.68 33.93
C SER A 7 10.20 -6.73 32.50
N GLY A 8 8.87 -6.69 32.36
CA GLY A 8 8.22 -6.44 31.07
C GLY A 8 8.54 -5.03 30.55
N PRO A 9 8.42 -4.79 29.23
CA PRO A 9 8.70 -3.48 28.65
C PRO A 9 7.77 -2.41 29.24
N ASP A 10 8.33 -1.22 29.52
CA ASP A 10 7.59 -0.08 30.05
C ASP A 10 6.61 0.46 28.99
N VAL A 11 5.37 -0.05 29.07
CA VAL A 11 4.24 0.30 28.21
C VAL A 11 3.92 1.80 28.26
N THR A 12 4.35 2.50 29.30
CA THR A 12 4.11 3.94 29.48
C THR A 12 4.96 4.76 28.52
N ALA A 13 6.24 4.43 28.39
CA ALA A 13 7.16 5.12 27.48
C ALA A 13 6.74 4.99 25.99
N LEU A 14 6.25 3.81 25.60
CA LEU A 14 5.74 3.56 24.24
C LEU A 14 4.44 4.32 23.93
N ARG A 15 3.62 4.58 24.95
CA ARG A 15 2.39 5.37 24.81
C ARG A 15 2.67 6.86 24.69
N ASP A 16 3.67 7.35 25.43
CA ASP A 16 4.09 8.75 25.36
C ASP A 16 4.71 9.06 24.00
N GLU A 17 5.54 8.18 23.45
CA GLU A 17 6.10 8.32 22.10
C GLU A 17 5.00 8.38 21.02
N ALA A 18 3.97 7.54 21.13
CA ALA A 18 2.82 7.54 20.21
C ALA A 18 1.93 8.80 20.31
N SER A 19 2.15 9.67 21.30
CA SER A 19 1.34 10.87 21.54
C SER A 19 1.92 12.15 20.92
N HIS A 20 3.17 12.12 20.44
CA HIS A 20 3.83 13.28 19.82
C HIS A 20 3.45 13.40 18.34
N GLU A 21 3.20 14.63 17.88
CA GLU A 21 3.00 14.88 16.45
C GLU A 21 4.34 14.70 15.70
N PRO A 22 4.32 14.00 14.56
CA PRO A 22 5.51 13.69 13.79
C PRO A 22 6.11 14.97 13.17
N ASP A 23 7.43 15.04 13.13
CA ASP A 23 8.15 16.14 12.48
C ASP A 23 7.81 16.18 10.96
N PRO A 24 7.89 17.36 10.32
CA PRO A 24 7.69 17.47 8.88
C PRO A 24 8.83 16.78 8.12
N VAL A 25 8.46 16.07 7.04
CA VAL A 25 9.38 15.32 6.17
C VAL A 25 10.38 16.26 5.50
N HIS A 26 11.62 15.77 5.36
CA HIS A 26 12.73 16.49 4.75
C HIS A 26 12.45 16.86 3.28
N THR A 27 12.79 18.10 2.89
CA THR A 27 12.52 18.69 1.54
C THR A 27 13.78 18.91 0.69
N GLY A 28 14.91 18.32 1.05
CA GLY A 28 16.17 18.50 0.32
C GLY A 28 16.22 17.83 -1.07
N PRO A 29 17.17 18.24 -1.94
CA PRO A 29 17.25 17.79 -3.33
C PRO A 29 17.86 16.38 -3.48
N VAL A 30 17.23 15.52 -4.30
CA VAL A 30 17.64 14.13 -4.59
C VAL A 30 18.69 14.10 -5.72
N THR A 31 19.80 13.34 -5.57
CA THR A 31 21.02 13.45 -6.41
C THR A 31 21.22 12.39 -7.52
N LYS A 32 20.22 11.56 -7.75
CA LYS A 32 19.81 10.92 -9.02
C LYS A 32 18.28 10.89 -8.89
N GLU A 33 17.49 11.04 -9.95
CA GLU A 33 16.02 10.93 -9.80
C GLU A 33 15.62 9.47 -9.55
N THR A 34 15.92 8.96 -8.35
CA THR A 34 15.39 7.74 -7.78
C THR A 34 13.89 7.77 -8.00
N GLN A 35 13.36 6.78 -8.71
CA GLN A 35 11.91 6.67 -8.86
C GLN A 35 11.34 5.94 -7.66
N ILE A 36 10.79 6.70 -6.71
CA ILE A 36 9.99 6.22 -5.59
C ILE A 36 8.55 6.06 -6.08
N ILE A 37 8.09 4.82 -6.07
CA ILE A 37 6.79 4.41 -6.60
C ILE A 37 6.01 3.76 -5.48
N ALA A 38 4.82 4.28 -5.20
CA ALA A 38 3.91 3.68 -4.23
C ALA A 38 2.92 2.76 -4.95
N ILE A 39 2.74 1.54 -4.44
CA ILE A 39 1.92 0.51 -5.05
C ILE A 39 0.79 0.17 -4.10
N TYR A 40 -0.44 0.38 -4.55
CA TYR A 40 -1.64 0.17 -3.77
C TYR A 40 -2.55 -0.88 -4.40
N GLY A 41 -3.46 -1.41 -3.60
CA GLY A 41 -4.43 -2.41 -4.04
C GLY A 41 -5.00 -3.19 -2.86
N LYS A 42 -6.13 -3.85 -3.11
CA LYS A 42 -6.86 -4.64 -2.13
C LYS A 42 -5.98 -5.75 -1.53
N GLY A 43 -6.19 -6.06 -0.25
CA GLY A 43 -5.62 -7.25 0.38
C GLY A 43 -5.91 -8.51 -0.44
N GLY A 44 -4.86 -9.25 -0.79
CA GLY A 44 -4.99 -10.46 -1.62
C GLY A 44 -5.11 -10.24 -3.14
N SER A 45 -5.03 -9.00 -3.64
CA SER A 45 -4.95 -8.74 -5.10
C SER A 45 -3.62 -9.23 -5.71
N GLY A 46 -2.62 -9.54 -4.88
CA GLY A 46 -1.33 -10.07 -5.30
C GLY A 46 -0.25 -9.01 -5.57
N LYS A 47 -0.33 -7.84 -4.90
CA LYS A 47 0.69 -6.78 -4.92
C LYS A 47 2.10 -7.32 -4.67
N SER A 48 2.31 -7.98 -3.53
CA SER A 48 3.61 -8.47 -3.11
C SER A 48 4.20 -9.52 -4.07
N PHE A 49 3.31 -10.33 -4.69
CA PHE A 49 3.70 -11.24 -5.76
C PHE A 49 4.23 -10.48 -6.98
N ALA A 50 3.48 -9.49 -7.48
CA ALA A 50 3.90 -8.68 -8.61
C ALA A 50 5.20 -7.93 -8.32
N LEU A 51 5.31 -7.30 -7.14
CA LEU A 51 6.47 -6.51 -6.73
C LEU A 51 7.72 -7.35 -6.54
N SER A 52 7.61 -8.54 -5.95
CA SER A 52 8.76 -9.45 -5.82
C SER A 52 9.32 -9.87 -7.18
N ASN A 53 8.45 -10.15 -8.16
CA ASN A 53 8.88 -10.52 -9.51
C ASN A 53 9.39 -9.32 -10.31
N LEU A 54 8.73 -8.16 -10.19
CA LEU A 54 9.14 -6.91 -10.84
C LEU A 54 10.51 -6.45 -10.34
N SER A 55 10.70 -6.36 -9.02
CA SER A 55 11.97 -5.97 -8.41
C SER A 55 13.10 -6.94 -8.80
N TYR A 56 12.82 -8.25 -8.81
CA TYR A 56 13.77 -9.25 -9.27
C TYR A 56 14.18 -9.03 -10.72
N MET A 57 13.22 -8.85 -11.63
CA MET A 57 13.49 -8.61 -13.05
C MET A 57 14.29 -7.33 -13.27
N MET A 58 13.89 -6.22 -12.65
CA MET A 58 14.63 -4.96 -12.71
C MET A 58 16.08 -5.11 -12.20
N ALA A 59 16.29 -5.87 -11.12
CA ALA A 59 17.64 -6.17 -10.64
C ALA A 59 18.46 -7.00 -11.63
N GLN A 60 17.84 -7.99 -12.31
CA GLN A 60 18.51 -8.76 -13.37
C GLN A 60 18.86 -7.90 -14.60
N GLN A 61 18.10 -6.82 -14.83
CA GLN A 61 18.40 -5.80 -15.85
C GLN A 61 19.45 -4.76 -15.37
N GLY A 62 20.10 -5.00 -14.23
CA GLY A 62 21.18 -4.17 -13.70
C GLY A 62 20.72 -2.91 -12.96
N LYS A 63 19.43 -2.78 -12.63
CA LYS A 63 18.90 -1.67 -11.83
C LYS A 63 19.15 -1.92 -10.35
N ARG A 64 19.51 -0.89 -9.61
CA ARG A 64 19.48 -0.93 -8.14
C ARG A 64 18.05 -0.68 -7.67
N VAL A 65 17.44 -1.71 -7.08
CA VAL A 65 16.04 -1.67 -6.64
C VAL A 65 15.94 -1.93 -5.13
N LEU A 66 15.15 -1.11 -4.46
CA LEU A 66 14.73 -1.31 -3.07
C LEU A 66 13.23 -1.62 -3.03
N LEU A 67 12.84 -2.73 -2.42
CA LEU A 67 11.46 -3.10 -2.14
C LEU A 67 11.17 -2.90 -0.65
N ILE A 68 10.22 -2.04 -0.30
CA ILE A 68 9.81 -1.83 1.09
C ILE A 68 8.36 -2.29 1.26
N GLY A 69 8.13 -3.21 2.18
CA GLY A 69 6.79 -3.54 2.63
C GLY A 69 6.25 -2.48 3.58
N CYS A 70 5.14 -1.85 3.20
CA CYS A 70 4.44 -0.80 3.95
C CYS A 70 3.02 -1.27 4.33
N ASP A 71 2.89 -2.56 4.66
CA ASP A 71 1.67 -3.18 5.15
C ASP A 71 1.94 -3.74 6.56
N PRO A 72 1.07 -3.47 7.57
CA PRO A 72 1.23 -4.06 8.90
C PRO A 72 1.30 -5.60 8.89
N LYS A 73 0.81 -6.26 7.84
CA LYS A 73 0.92 -7.71 7.64
C LYS A 73 2.37 -8.20 7.48
N SER A 74 3.30 -7.33 7.07
CA SER A 74 4.75 -7.55 7.06
C SER A 74 5.24 -8.81 6.30
N ASP A 75 4.62 -9.17 5.17
CA ASP A 75 5.00 -10.33 4.36
C ASP A 75 5.31 -10.01 2.88
N THR A 76 5.45 -8.73 2.54
CA THR A 76 5.74 -8.25 1.18
C THR A 76 6.96 -8.93 0.58
N THR A 77 8.02 -9.00 1.37
CA THR A 77 9.35 -9.51 1.01
C THR A 77 9.47 -11.02 1.18
N SER A 78 8.47 -11.69 1.77
CA SER A 78 8.54 -13.13 2.04
C SER A 78 8.68 -13.94 0.76
N LEU A 79 7.98 -13.56 -0.32
CA LEU A 79 8.15 -14.22 -1.62
C LEU A 79 9.56 -14.00 -2.18
N LEU A 80 10.07 -12.77 -2.09
CA LEU A 80 11.44 -12.48 -2.45
C LEU A 80 12.43 -13.34 -1.66
N PHE A 81 12.22 -13.65 -0.37
CA PHE A 81 13.16 -14.47 0.42
C PHE A 81 12.77 -15.94 0.59
N GLY A 82 11.90 -16.46 -0.28
CA GLY A 82 11.56 -17.90 -0.28
C GLY A 82 10.83 -18.35 0.99
N GLY A 83 9.94 -17.50 1.53
CA GLY A 83 9.12 -17.75 2.71
C GLY A 83 9.75 -17.31 4.03
N LYS A 84 10.94 -16.71 4.02
CA LYS A 84 11.55 -16.14 5.22
C LYS A 84 11.01 -14.73 5.46
N ALA A 85 10.62 -14.45 6.70
CA ALA A 85 10.25 -13.11 7.13
C ALA A 85 11.51 -12.27 7.42
N CYS A 86 11.56 -11.07 6.87
CA CYS A 86 12.56 -10.08 7.25
C CYS A 86 12.20 -9.48 8.61
N PRO A 87 13.17 -9.28 9.52
CA PRO A 87 13.01 -8.40 10.67
C PRO A 87 12.43 -7.05 10.25
N THR A 88 11.40 -6.59 10.95
CA THR A 88 10.75 -5.31 10.63
C THR A 88 11.49 -4.13 11.26
N ILE A 89 11.40 -2.95 10.62
CA ILE A 89 12.07 -1.73 11.11
C ILE A 89 11.53 -1.34 12.49
N ILE A 90 10.22 -1.33 12.67
CA ILE A 90 9.59 -0.91 13.93
C ILE A 90 9.96 -1.84 15.08
N GLU A 91 9.87 -3.16 14.89
CA GLU A 91 10.18 -4.12 15.95
C GLU A 91 11.68 -4.12 16.28
N THR A 92 12.53 -4.07 15.26
CA THR A 92 13.99 -4.04 15.44
C THR A 92 14.43 -2.76 16.13
N SER A 93 13.91 -1.60 15.72
CA SER A 93 14.17 -0.30 16.37
C SER A 93 13.75 -0.32 17.84
N SER A 94 12.57 -0.86 18.13
CA SER A 94 12.06 -0.99 19.50
C SER A 94 12.96 -1.88 20.37
N ALA A 95 13.39 -3.04 19.84
CA ALA A 95 14.30 -3.95 20.54
C ALA A 95 15.68 -3.33 20.79
N LYS A 96 16.24 -2.62 19.80
CA LYS A 96 17.53 -1.92 19.91
C LYS A 96 17.49 -0.79 20.92
N LYS A 97 16.44 0.03 20.90
CA LYS A 97 16.21 1.11 21.87
C LYS A 97 16.14 0.58 23.30
N LEU A 98 15.47 -0.55 23.53
CA LEU A 98 15.43 -1.21 24.85
C LEU A 98 16.80 -1.74 25.30
N ALA A 99 17.65 -2.15 24.36
CA ALA A 99 19.02 -2.56 24.62
C ALA A 99 20.01 -1.38 24.77
N GLY A 100 19.56 -0.13 24.59
CA GLY A 100 20.43 1.04 24.58
C GLY A 100 21.32 1.14 23.33
N GLU A 101 20.93 0.48 22.24
CA GLU A 101 21.61 0.48 20.96
C GLU A 101 20.85 1.31 19.91
N GLU A 102 21.58 1.87 18.94
CA GLU A 102 20.97 2.47 17.76
C GLU A 102 20.72 1.40 16.68
N VAL A 103 19.58 1.52 15.99
CA VAL A 103 19.26 0.68 14.82
C VAL A 103 20.17 1.06 13.65
N LYS A 104 20.68 0.07 12.93
CA LYS A 104 21.51 0.26 11.74
C LYS A 104 20.84 -0.33 10.51
N ILE A 105 21.30 0.07 9.32
CA ILE A 105 20.77 -0.43 8.04
C ILE A 105 20.93 -1.95 7.95
N GLU A 106 22.03 -2.50 8.43
CA GLU A 106 22.33 -3.93 8.39
C GLU A 106 21.38 -4.77 9.27
N ASP A 107 20.69 -4.15 10.22
CA ASP A 107 19.71 -4.83 11.06
C ASP A 107 18.36 -5.04 10.34
N VAL A 108 18.07 -4.25 9.29
CA VAL A 108 16.71 -4.14 8.70
C VAL A 108 16.67 -4.25 7.17
N CYS A 109 17.82 -4.11 6.49
CA CYS A 109 17.94 -4.25 5.04
C CYS A 109 18.55 -5.59 4.66
N PHE A 110 17.86 -6.36 3.84
CA PHE A 110 18.32 -7.66 3.35
C PHE A 110 18.40 -7.65 1.84
N GLN A 111 19.25 -8.50 1.27
CA GLN A 111 19.40 -8.60 -0.18
C GLN A 111 19.27 -10.04 -0.67
N ARG A 112 18.68 -10.19 -1.85
CA ARG A 112 18.67 -11.45 -2.60
C ARG A 112 18.76 -11.15 -4.08
N ASP A 113 19.70 -11.82 -4.76
CA ASP A 113 19.81 -11.81 -6.23
C ASP A 113 19.82 -10.39 -6.83
N GLY A 114 20.39 -9.41 -6.11
CA GLY A 114 20.49 -7.99 -6.53
C GLY A 114 19.34 -7.08 -6.07
N VAL A 115 18.26 -7.62 -5.50
CA VAL A 115 17.17 -6.84 -4.90
C VAL A 115 17.47 -6.55 -3.44
N PHE A 116 17.36 -5.28 -3.04
CA PHE A 116 17.39 -4.86 -1.64
C PHE A 116 15.97 -4.78 -1.10
N ALA A 117 15.75 -5.19 0.14
CA ALA A 117 14.42 -5.30 0.68
C ALA A 117 14.36 -5.03 2.19
N MET A 118 13.29 -4.37 2.60
CA MET A 118 12.98 -3.99 3.98
C MET A 118 11.50 -4.24 4.26
N GLU A 119 11.15 -4.50 5.51
CA GLU A 119 9.77 -4.50 5.99
C GLU A 119 9.63 -3.39 7.04
N LEU A 120 8.70 -2.46 6.84
CA LEU A 120 8.50 -1.38 7.79
C LEU A 120 7.95 -1.93 9.12
N GLY A 121 7.04 -2.90 9.03
CA GLY A 121 6.33 -3.45 10.17
C GLY A 121 5.09 -2.66 10.54
N GLY A 122 4.40 -3.12 11.57
CA GLY A 122 3.23 -2.47 12.12
C GLY A 122 3.19 -2.61 13.64
N PRO A 123 2.21 -1.97 14.30
CA PRO A 123 1.98 -2.22 15.71
C PRO A 123 1.53 -3.66 15.96
N GLU A 124 1.70 -4.15 17.19
CA GLU A 124 1.20 -5.47 17.59
C GLU A 124 -0.28 -5.65 17.24
N VAL A 125 -0.67 -6.87 16.86
CA VAL A 125 -2.06 -7.19 16.50
C VAL A 125 -3.02 -6.79 17.62
N GLY A 126 -4.05 -6.02 17.27
CA GLY A 126 -5.05 -5.51 18.23
C GLY A 126 -4.59 -4.31 19.06
N ARG A 127 -3.41 -3.73 18.77
CA ARG A 127 -2.87 -2.55 19.43
C ARG A 127 -2.39 -1.51 18.41
N GLY A 128 -2.32 -0.26 18.85
CA GLY A 128 -1.79 0.85 18.06
C GLY A 128 -2.64 1.24 16.86
N CYS A 129 -2.04 2.01 15.95
CA CYS A 129 -2.67 2.46 14.70
C CYS A 129 -1.68 2.20 13.56
N GLY A 130 -2.08 1.42 12.56
CA GLY A 130 -1.22 1.09 11.41
C GLY A 130 -0.66 2.34 10.72
N GLY A 131 -1.50 3.37 10.52
CA GLY A 131 -1.05 4.64 9.93
C GLY A 131 0.02 5.36 10.75
N ARG A 132 -0.04 5.34 12.09
CA ARG A 132 1.04 5.91 12.92
C ARG A 132 2.32 5.08 12.82
N GLY A 133 2.19 3.76 12.75
CA GLY A 133 3.33 2.87 12.51
C GLY A 133 4.04 3.22 11.20
N ILE A 134 3.30 3.40 10.11
CA ILE A 134 3.84 3.81 8.82
C ILE A 134 4.64 5.12 8.93
N ILE A 135 4.04 6.16 9.51
CA ILE A 135 4.72 7.47 9.67
C ILE A 135 6.03 7.29 10.45
N HIS A 136 5.97 6.62 11.60
CA HIS A 136 7.14 6.38 12.43
C HIS A 136 8.24 5.58 11.72
N GLY A 137 7.86 4.55 10.94
CA GLY A 137 8.81 3.77 10.17
C GLY A 137 9.51 4.59 9.07
N PHE A 138 8.81 5.52 8.42
CA PHE A 138 9.43 6.43 7.45
C PHE A 138 10.37 7.43 8.11
N GLU A 139 10.04 7.96 9.30
CA GLU A 139 10.97 8.80 10.07
C GLU A 139 12.26 8.05 10.43
N LEU A 140 12.15 6.77 10.79
CA LEU A 140 13.32 5.92 11.05
C LEU A 140 14.13 5.70 9.77
N LEU A 141 13.48 5.46 8.63
CA LEU A 141 14.15 5.35 7.33
C LEU A 141 14.90 6.64 6.97
N GLU A 142 14.28 7.81 7.19
CA GLU A 142 14.93 9.11 6.98
C GLU A 142 16.17 9.28 7.85
N LYS A 143 16.09 8.91 9.14
CA LYS A 143 17.25 8.92 10.06
C LYS A 143 18.37 7.98 9.61
N LEU A 144 18.04 6.89 8.93
CA LEU A 144 18.99 5.96 8.33
C LEU A 144 19.55 6.44 6.98
N GLY A 145 19.15 7.62 6.49
CA GLY A 145 19.65 8.21 5.25
C GLY A 145 18.94 7.73 3.99
N PHE A 146 17.63 7.43 4.07
CA PHE A 146 16.82 6.92 2.94
C PHE A 146 17.06 7.64 1.60
N HIS A 147 17.23 8.95 1.62
CA HIS A 147 17.42 9.77 0.40
C HIS A 147 18.84 9.71 -0.19
N ASP A 148 19.82 9.19 0.55
CA ASP A 148 21.25 9.16 0.15
C ASP A 148 21.67 7.83 -0.48
N TRP A 149 20.81 6.80 -0.47
CA TRP A 149 21.19 5.45 -0.88
C TRP A 149 21.35 5.25 -2.39
N GLY A 150 20.84 6.18 -3.21
CA GLY A 150 21.07 6.24 -4.66
C GLY A 150 20.51 5.05 -5.45
N PHE A 151 19.32 4.56 -5.10
CA PHE A 151 18.60 3.52 -5.85
C PHE A 151 18.10 4.07 -7.20
N ASP A 152 17.96 3.22 -8.21
CA ASP A 152 17.26 3.61 -9.44
C ASP A 152 15.74 3.58 -9.21
N PHE A 153 15.26 2.59 -8.44
CA PHE A 153 13.85 2.43 -8.09
C PHE A 153 13.68 2.09 -6.61
N VAL A 154 12.69 2.71 -5.97
CA VAL A 154 12.17 2.31 -4.66
C VAL A 154 10.69 1.97 -4.82
N LEU A 155 10.33 0.72 -4.56
CA LEU A 155 8.97 0.21 -4.66
C LEU A 155 8.39 0.07 -3.25
N LEU A 156 7.30 0.79 -2.96
CA LEU A 156 6.64 0.79 -1.67
C LEU A 156 5.31 0.02 -1.75
N ASP A 157 5.21 -1.15 -1.12
CA ASP A 157 3.97 -1.97 -1.10
C ASP A 157 3.03 -1.47 0.00
N PHE A 158 2.05 -0.64 -0.35
CA PHE A 158 1.08 -0.08 0.59
C PHE A 158 -0.24 -0.85 0.60
N LEU A 159 -0.83 -0.94 1.78
CA LEU A 159 -2.20 -1.42 1.94
C LEU A 159 -3.18 -0.45 1.26
N GLY A 160 -3.97 -0.94 0.29
CA GLY A 160 -4.93 -0.12 -0.46
C GLY A 160 -6.33 -0.03 0.15
N ASP A 161 -6.71 -1.00 1.00
CA ASP A 161 -8.06 -1.05 1.57
C ASP A 161 -8.41 0.19 2.40
N VAL A 162 -7.39 0.82 2.98
CA VAL A 162 -7.50 2.07 3.72
C VAL A 162 -6.48 3.08 3.20
N VAL A 163 -6.94 4.22 2.72
CA VAL A 163 -6.07 5.33 2.28
C VAL A 163 -6.23 6.51 3.24
N CYS A 164 -6.11 6.22 4.54
CA CYS A 164 -6.25 7.20 5.61
C CYS A 164 -4.89 7.60 6.18
N GLY A 165 -4.79 8.82 6.71
CA GLY A 165 -3.64 9.31 7.49
C GLY A 165 -2.28 8.84 6.97
N GLY A 166 -1.66 7.89 7.68
CA GLY A 166 -0.36 7.34 7.33
C GLY A 166 -0.29 6.45 6.08
N PHE A 167 -1.36 5.73 5.73
CA PHE A 167 -1.39 4.96 4.47
C PHE A 167 -1.53 5.86 3.24
N GLY A 168 -2.03 7.09 3.41
CA GLY A 168 -2.02 8.13 2.39
C GLY A 168 -0.75 8.98 2.36
N LEU A 169 0.21 8.75 3.27
CA LEU A 169 1.40 9.59 3.46
C LEU A 169 2.23 9.78 2.16
N PRO A 170 2.50 8.73 1.35
CA PRO A 170 3.30 8.91 0.13
C PRO A 170 2.68 9.88 -0.88
N ILE A 171 1.35 9.91 -0.93
CA ILE A 171 0.57 10.78 -1.83
C ILE A 171 0.46 12.18 -1.21
N ALA A 172 0.15 12.25 0.09
CA ALA A 172 -0.13 13.50 0.79
C ALA A 172 1.11 14.38 0.98
N ARG A 173 2.31 13.79 1.03
CA ARG A 173 3.59 14.50 1.26
C ARG A 173 4.55 14.45 0.08
N ASP A 174 4.08 14.11 -1.13
CA ASP A 174 4.92 14.00 -2.35
C ASP A 174 6.18 13.11 -2.15
N MET A 175 6.10 12.08 -1.29
CA MET A 175 7.26 11.20 -1.03
C MET A 175 7.50 10.22 -2.18
N CYS A 176 6.50 10.00 -3.02
CA CYS A 176 6.60 9.20 -4.24
C CYS A 176 6.31 10.08 -5.45
N GLN A 177 6.90 9.76 -6.61
CA GLN A 177 6.64 10.51 -7.85
C GLN A 177 5.35 10.03 -8.51
N LYS A 178 5.02 8.74 -8.33
CA LYS A 178 3.86 8.14 -8.99
C LYS A 178 3.32 6.93 -8.22
N VAL A 179 2.03 6.67 -8.44
CA VAL A 179 1.29 5.56 -7.86
C VAL A 179 0.97 4.51 -8.91
N ILE A 180 1.11 3.22 -8.55
CA ILE A 180 0.57 2.11 -9.33
C ILE A 180 -0.56 1.48 -8.53
N VAL A 181 -1.70 1.24 -9.19
CA VAL A 181 -2.80 0.47 -8.59
C VAL A 181 -2.76 -0.97 -9.11
N VAL A 182 -2.88 -1.95 -8.21
CA VAL A 182 -2.98 -3.37 -8.54
C VAL A 182 -4.41 -3.82 -8.30
N ALA A 183 -5.06 -4.33 -9.34
CA ALA A 183 -6.42 -4.84 -9.22
C ALA A 183 -6.69 -6.07 -10.09
N SER A 184 -7.71 -6.83 -9.69
CA SER A 184 -8.37 -7.88 -10.48
C SER A 184 -9.70 -7.36 -11.03
N ASN A 185 -10.37 -8.16 -11.85
CA ASN A 185 -11.68 -7.83 -12.44
C ASN A 185 -12.85 -7.85 -11.43
N ASP A 186 -12.61 -8.13 -10.13
CA ASP A 186 -13.68 -8.09 -9.12
C ASP A 186 -13.98 -6.66 -8.64
N LEU A 187 -15.27 -6.38 -8.41
CA LEU A 187 -15.78 -5.08 -7.97
C LEU A 187 -15.05 -4.53 -6.74
N GLN A 188 -14.75 -5.38 -5.76
CA GLN A 188 -14.09 -4.94 -4.52
C GLN A 188 -12.64 -4.49 -4.79
N SER A 189 -11.94 -5.15 -5.72
CA SER A 189 -10.60 -4.73 -6.11
C SER A 189 -10.61 -3.41 -6.87
N LEU A 190 -11.57 -3.23 -7.79
CA LEU A 190 -11.73 -1.96 -8.51
C LEU A 190 -12.23 -0.82 -7.61
N TYR A 191 -13.04 -1.13 -6.61
CA TYR A 191 -13.45 -0.16 -5.59
C TYR A 191 -12.25 0.39 -4.82
N VAL A 192 -11.33 -0.49 -4.40
CA VAL A 192 -10.09 -0.07 -3.74
C VAL A 192 -9.21 0.75 -4.69
N ALA A 193 -9.01 0.30 -5.94
CA ALA A 193 -8.25 1.06 -6.93
C ALA A 193 -8.85 2.46 -7.17
N ASN A 194 -10.18 2.56 -7.24
CA ASN A 194 -10.91 3.81 -7.38
C ASN A 194 -10.71 4.74 -6.17
N ASN A 195 -10.69 4.20 -4.95
CA ASN A 195 -10.43 5.01 -3.75
C ASN A 195 -9.00 5.57 -3.70
N VAL A 196 -8.01 4.80 -4.19
CA VAL A 196 -6.65 5.32 -4.37
C VAL A 196 -6.65 6.44 -5.41
N CYS A 197 -7.35 6.27 -6.53
CA CYS A 197 -7.51 7.33 -7.53
C CYS A 197 -8.17 8.59 -6.94
N LYS A 198 -9.20 8.44 -6.09
CA LYS A 198 -9.83 9.55 -5.36
C LYS A 198 -8.84 10.27 -4.45
N ALA A 199 -7.98 9.53 -3.75
CA ALA A 199 -6.96 10.13 -2.90
C ALA A 199 -5.97 10.95 -3.75
N VAL A 200 -5.47 10.40 -4.85
CA VAL A 200 -4.57 11.11 -5.77
C VAL A 200 -5.24 12.37 -6.35
N ASP A 201 -6.48 12.27 -6.84
CA ASP A 201 -7.25 13.42 -7.35
C ASP A 201 -7.49 14.49 -6.27
N TYR A 202 -7.81 14.08 -5.05
CA TYR A 202 -8.01 14.98 -3.91
C TYR A 202 -6.73 15.76 -3.57
N PHE A 203 -5.60 15.09 -3.41
CA PHE A 203 -4.32 15.75 -3.11
C PHE A 203 -3.79 16.57 -4.29
N GLY A 204 -4.02 16.12 -5.53
CA GLY A 204 -3.71 16.89 -6.73
C GLY A 204 -4.46 18.24 -6.78
N LYS A 205 -5.75 18.26 -6.41
CA LYS A 205 -6.53 19.50 -6.28
C LYS A 205 -6.02 20.45 -5.20
N MET A 206 -5.29 19.93 -4.22
CA MET A 206 -4.63 20.73 -3.18
C MET A 206 -3.19 21.14 -3.53
N GLY A 207 -2.73 20.83 -4.75
CA GLY A 207 -1.41 21.23 -5.26
C GLY A 207 -0.32 20.16 -5.12
N GLY A 208 -0.66 18.92 -4.76
CA GLY A 208 0.27 17.79 -4.79
C GLY A 208 0.67 17.40 -6.21
N ASN A 209 1.84 16.77 -6.36
CA ASN A 209 2.44 16.46 -7.66
C ASN A 209 2.34 14.98 -8.04
N VAL A 210 1.90 14.13 -7.11
CA VAL A 210 1.72 12.69 -7.34
C VAL A 210 0.58 12.42 -8.32
N GLY A 211 0.82 11.54 -9.30
CA GLY A 211 -0.22 11.01 -10.19
C GLY A 211 -0.22 9.48 -10.25
N VAL A 212 -1.22 8.90 -10.91
CA VAL A 212 -1.31 7.46 -11.14
C VAL A 212 -0.56 7.12 -12.43
N ALA A 213 0.50 6.32 -12.31
CA ALA A 213 1.29 5.82 -13.44
C ALA A 213 0.51 4.82 -14.29
N GLY A 214 -0.36 4.03 -13.67
CA GLY A 214 -1.17 3.03 -14.36
C GLY A 214 -1.71 1.96 -13.43
N ILE A 215 -2.41 1.01 -14.04
CA ILE A 215 -2.95 -0.18 -13.39
C ILE A 215 -2.15 -1.42 -13.79
N LEU A 216 -1.81 -2.23 -12.80
CA LEU A 216 -1.38 -3.61 -13.00
C LEU A 216 -2.59 -4.52 -12.77
N ILE A 217 -3.04 -5.16 -13.84
CA ILE A 217 -4.14 -6.12 -13.75
C ILE A 217 -3.52 -7.46 -13.32
N ASN A 218 -3.94 -7.99 -12.18
CA ASN A 218 -3.47 -9.28 -11.69
C ASN A 218 -4.62 -10.27 -11.57
N LYS A 219 -4.32 -11.56 -11.75
CA LYS A 219 -5.33 -12.61 -11.85
C LYS A 219 -6.38 -12.27 -12.91
N ASP A 220 -5.93 -11.78 -14.05
CA ASP A 220 -6.81 -11.42 -15.16
C ASP A 220 -7.49 -12.69 -15.70
N ASP A 221 -8.79 -12.79 -15.49
CA ASP A 221 -9.66 -13.87 -15.97
C ASP A 221 -10.31 -13.53 -17.33
N GLY A 222 -9.97 -12.36 -17.90
CA GLY A 222 -10.38 -11.97 -19.25
C GLY A 222 -11.80 -11.41 -19.36
N THR A 223 -12.46 -11.10 -18.25
CA THR A 223 -13.83 -10.54 -18.25
C THR A 223 -13.86 -9.06 -18.65
N GLY A 224 -12.76 -8.32 -18.43
CA GLY A 224 -12.52 -7.00 -19.03
C GLY A 224 -12.85 -5.78 -18.17
N GLU A 225 -13.34 -5.96 -16.94
CA GLU A 225 -13.79 -4.87 -16.08
C GLU A 225 -12.62 -3.99 -15.61
N ALA A 226 -11.44 -4.55 -15.33
CA ALA A 226 -10.27 -3.76 -14.97
C ALA A 226 -9.75 -2.92 -16.15
N GLN A 227 -9.86 -3.42 -17.37
CA GLN A 227 -9.53 -2.69 -18.60
C GLN A 227 -10.54 -1.55 -18.83
N ALA A 228 -11.83 -1.82 -18.65
CA ALA A 228 -12.88 -0.80 -18.72
C ALA A 228 -12.67 0.28 -17.66
N PHE A 229 -12.35 -0.11 -16.42
CA PHE A 229 -11.98 0.82 -15.34
C PHE A 229 -10.80 1.71 -15.73
N ALA A 230 -9.72 1.12 -16.27
CA ALA A 230 -8.55 1.86 -16.71
C ALA A 230 -8.89 2.93 -17.76
N ALA A 231 -9.72 2.57 -18.74
CA ALA A 231 -10.16 3.46 -19.81
C ALA A 231 -11.03 4.63 -19.28
N GLU A 232 -12.00 4.33 -18.43
CA GLU A 232 -12.90 5.35 -17.85
C GLU A 232 -12.13 6.32 -16.95
N VAL A 233 -11.29 5.80 -16.05
CA VAL A 233 -10.45 6.60 -15.16
C VAL A 233 -9.37 7.37 -15.92
N GLY A 234 -8.96 6.88 -17.09
CA GLY A 234 -7.94 7.52 -17.93
C GLY A 234 -6.51 7.22 -17.48
N ILE A 235 -6.25 5.98 -17.05
CA ILE A 235 -4.92 5.49 -16.66
C ILE A 235 -4.49 4.32 -17.55
N PRO A 236 -3.20 4.19 -17.90
CA PRO A 236 -2.74 3.11 -18.76
C PRO A 236 -2.68 1.77 -18.01
N ILE A 237 -2.79 0.67 -18.76
CA ILE A 237 -2.52 -0.68 -18.24
C ILE A 237 -1.02 -0.94 -18.38
N LEU A 238 -0.34 -1.23 -17.27
CA LEU A 238 1.10 -1.49 -17.24
C LEU A 238 1.43 -2.94 -17.60
N ALA A 239 0.60 -3.87 -17.18
CA ALA A 239 0.61 -5.27 -17.59
C ALA A 239 -0.68 -5.96 -17.14
N SER A 240 -0.93 -7.14 -17.70
CA SER A 240 -1.98 -8.06 -17.27
C SER A 240 -1.37 -9.42 -16.95
N ILE A 241 -1.32 -9.78 -15.67
CA ILE A 241 -0.89 -11.10 -15.20
C ILE A 241 -2.11 -12.03 -15.23
N PRO A 242 -2.08 -13.12 -16.02
CA PRO A 242 -3.25 -13.96 -16.20
C PRO A 242 -3.61 -14.74 -14.94
N ALA A 243 -4.90 -15.02 -14.75
CA ALA A 243 -5.38 -16.02 -13.83
C ALA A 243 -4.90 -17.41 -14.29
N ASN A 244 -3.76 -17.85 -13.76
CA ASN A 244 -3.08 -19.07 -14.19
C ASN A 244 -2.74 -19.97 -12.98
N GLU A 245 -3.06 -21.26 -13.09
CA GLU A 245 -2.86 -22.22 -12.00
C GLU A 245 -1.39 -22.51 -11.66
N ASP A 246 -0.50 -22.47 -12.65
CA ASP A 246 0.93 -22.62 -12.42
C ASP A 246 1.49 -21.38 -11.69
N ILE A 247 1.11 -20.17 -12.12
CA ILE A 247 1.43 -18.93 -11.40
C ILE A 247 0.94 -19.00 -9.95
N ARG A 248 -0.33 -19.39 -9.74
CA ARG A 248 -0.92 -19.52 -8.40
C ARG A 248 -0.12 -20.50 -7.53
N ARG A 249 0.24 -21.67 -8.07
CA ARG A 249 1.01 -22.70 -7.35
C ARG A 249 2.43 -22.22 -7.03
N LYS A 250 3.11 -21.59 -7.98
CA LYS A 250 4.46 -21.04 -7.79
C LYS A 250 4.46 -19.90 -6.77
N SER A 251 3.48 -19.01 -6.82
CA SER A 251 3.27 -17.95 -5.83
C SER A 251 3.06 -18.52 -4.42
N ALA A 252 2.22 -19.56 -4.28
CA ALA A 252 1.97 -20.20 -2.98
C ALA A 252 3.23 -20.88 -2.39
N ASN A 253 4.20 -21.22 -3.24
CA ASN A 253 5.48 -21.80 -2.84
C ASN A 253 6.62 -20.77 -2.78
N TYR A 254 6.30 -19.47 -2.73
CA TYR A 254 7.28 -18.38 -2.68
C TYR A 254 8.32 -18.41 -3.80
N GLN A 255 7.90 -18.78 -5.02
CA GLN A 255 8.78 -18.83 -6.18
C GLN A 255 8.71 -17.54 -7.00
N ILE A 256 9.88 -17.03 -7.36
CA ILE A 256 10.03 -16.00 -8.39
C ILE A 256 9.84 -16.66 -9.75
N ILE A 257 8.86 -16.19 -10.51
CA ILE A 257 8.54 -16.65 -11.86
C ILE A 257 9.11 -15.73 -12.94
N GLY A 258 9.27 -14.43 -12.64
CA GLY A 258 9.84 -13.40 -13.53
C GLY A 258 11.36 -13.43 -13.56
N ARG A 259 11.95 -14.62 -13.65
CA ARG A 259 13.39 -14.78 -13.88
C ARG A 259 13.67 -14.68 -15.38
N PRO A 260 14.85 -14.22 -15.82
CA PRO A 260 15.27 -14.34 -17.21
C PRO A 260 15.16 -15.79 -17.70
N ASP A 261 14.87 -15.95 -18.99
CA ASP A 261 14.77 -17.25 -19.69
C ASP A 261 13.68 -18.21 -19.18
N THR A 262 12.69 -17.73 -18.42
CA THR A 262 11.50 -18.50 -18.03
C THR A 262 10.27 -18.13 -18.85
N GLU A 263 9.23 -18.97 -18.76
CA GLU A 263 7.93 -18.75 -19.42
C GLU A 263 7.34 -17.35 -19.18
N TRP A 264 7.56 -16.78 -17.99
CA TRP A 264 6.96 -15.50 -17.58
C TRP A 264 7.95 -14.34 -17.63
N ALA A 265 9.18 -14.55 -18.15
CA ALA A 265 10.22 -13.53 -18.22
C ALA A 265 9.75 -12.28 -18.96
N SER A 266 9.25 -12.46 -20.19
CA SER A 266 8.84 -11.36 -21.07
C SER A 266 7.75 -10.49 -20.46
N LEU A 267 6.83 -11.08 -19.67
CA LEU A 267 5.78 -10.33 -18.98
C LEU A 267 6.38 -9.35 -17.96
N PHE A 268 7.38 -9.79 -17.19
CA PHE A 268 8.01 -8.93 -16.19
C PHE A 268 9.05 -7.99 -16.79
N GLU A 269 9.66 -8.34 -17.93
CA GLU A 269 10.49 -7.43 -18.71
C GLU A 269 9.67 -6.25 -19.25
N GLU A 270 8.51 -6.53 -19.84
CA GLU A 270 7.58 -5.52 -20.32
C GLU A 270 7.03 -4.67 -19.16
N LEU A 271 6.64 -5.30 -18.05
CA LEU A 271 6.22 -4.57 -16.86
C LEU A 271 7.34 -3.65 -16.33
N ALA A 272 8.60 -4.09 -16.32
CA ALA A 272 9.72 -3.25 -15.89
C ALA A 272 9.91 -2.03 -16.78
N ILE A 273 9.80 -2.18 -18.09
CA ILE A 273 9.86 -1.07 -19.06
C ILE A 273 8.69 -0.11 -18.84
N ASN A 274 7.47 -0.64 -18.80
CA ASN A 274 6.26 0.17 -18.64
C ASN A 274 6.28 0.94 -17.31
N VAL A 275 6.72 0.31 -16.21
CA VAL A 275 6.87 0.99 -14.91
C VAL A 275 7.93 2.08 -14.96
N ALA A 276 9.07 1.85 -15.64
CA ALA A 276 10.13 2.84 -15.75
C ALA A 276 9.71 4.08 -16.56
N GLU A 277 8.96 3.88 -17.65
CA GLU A 277 8.59 4.93 -18.60
C GLU A 277 7.27 5.65 -18.24
N ALA A 278 6.36 4.98 -17.53
CA ALA A 278 5.04 5.51 -17.22
C ALA A 278 5.12 6.85 -16.48
N GLN A 279 4.38 7.83 -16.99
CA GLN A 279 4.27 9.15 -16.41
C GLN A 279 3.08 9.23 -15.45
N PRO A 280 3.17 10.05 -14.38
CA PRO A 280 2.05 10.25 -13.47
C PRO A 280 0.89 10.96 -14.20
N ALA A 281 -0.25 10.29 -14.31
CA ALA A 281 -1.48 10.88 -14.84
C ALA A 281 -2.41 11.34 -13.71
N SER A 282 -3.15 12.43 -13.93
CA SER A 282 -4.26 12.79 -13.05
C SER A 282 -5.45 11.87 -13.34
N PRO A 283 -5.83 10.97 -12.42
CA PRO A 283 -6.94 10.05 -12.67
C PRO A 283 -8.29 10.80 -12.65
N ARG A 284 -9.31 10.20 -13.28
CA ARG A 284 -10.72 10.63 -13.17
C ARG A 284 -11.51 9.59 -12.39
N PRO A 285 -11.54 9.66 -11.05
CA PRO A 285 -12.16 8.62 -10.24
C PRO A 285 -13.66 8.52 -10.52
N LEU A 286 -14.19 7.31 -10.48
CA LEU A 286 -15.60 7.04 -10.74
C LEU A 286 -16.44 7.28 -9.47
N THR A 287 -17.70 7.65 -9.68
CA THR A 287 -18.73 7.57 -8.63
C THR A 287 -19.02 6.10 -8.30
N GLN A 288 -19.77 5.85 -7.22
CA GLN A 288 -20.18 4.49 -6.89
C GLN A 288 -21.00 3.86 -8.04
N ASP A 289 -21.96 4.61 -8.58
CA ASP A 289 -22.80 4.14 -9.69
C ASP A 289 -21.99 3.94 -10.97
N GLY A 290 -21.01 4.82 -11.25
CA GLY A 290 -20.11 4.65 -12.39
C GLY A 290 -19.27 3.39 -12.29
N LEU A 291 -18.80 3.05 -11.08
CA LEU A 291 -18.07 1.80 -10.84
C LEU A 291 -18.97 0.57 -10.99
N LEU A 292 -20.20 0.62 -10.45
CA LEU A 292 -21.19 -0.45 -10.63
C LEU A 292 -21.55 -0.64 -12.10
N GLY A 293 -21.61 0.44 -12.87
CA GLY A 293 -21.88 0.42 -14.31
C GLY A 293 -20.82 -0.28 -15.16
N LEU A 294 -19.64 -0.60 -14.60
CA LEU A 294 -18.66 -1.47 -15.26
C LEU A 294 -19.09 -2.93 -15.28
N PHE A 295 -20.02 -3.31 -14.41
CA PHE A 295 -20.53 -4.66 -14.24
C PHE A 295 -21.96 -4.76 -14.75
N LYS A 296 -22.42 -5.98 -15.04
CA LYS A 296 -23.82 -6.22 -15.39
C LYS A 296 -24.72 -5.91 -14.19
N PRO A 297 -25.81 -5.15 -14.36
CA PRO A 297 -26.72 -4.81 -13.26
C PRO A 297 -27.34 -6.04 -12.57
N GLU A 298 -27.55 -7.13 -13.32
CA GLU A 298 -28.09 -8.39 -12.81
C GLU A 298 -27.15 -9.06 -11.80
N ASP A 299 -25.84 -8.83 -11.93
CA ASP A 299 -24.80 -9.43 -11.09
C ASP A 299 -24.50 -8.59 -9.83
N THR A 300 -24.77 -7.28 -9.87
CA THR A 300 -24.43 -6.34 -8.79
C THR A 300 -25.59 -5.89 -7.92
N GLY A 301 -26.83 -6.19 -8.32
CA GLY A 301 -28.01 -5.75 -7.58
C GLY A 301 -28.23 -4.24 -7.65
N GLY A 302 -27.76 -3.56 -8.71
CA GLY A 302 -27.86 -2.10 -8.89
C GLY A 302 -29.29 -1.53 -8.90
N ASN A 303 -30.31 -2.38 -8.85
CA ASN A 303 -31.72 -2.00 -8.75
C ASN A 303 -32.21 -1.89 -7.30
N VAL A 304 -31.37 -2.17 -6.30
CA VAL A 304 -31.77 -2.06 -4.88
C VAL A 304 -31.77 -0.59 -4.45
N GLU A 305 -32.95 -0.10 -4.09
CA GLU A 305 -33.11 1.26 -3.54
C GLU A 305 -32.78 1.29 -2.05
N LEU A 306 -31.99 2.29 -1.64
CA LEU A 306 -31.71 2.54 -0.23
C LEU A 306 -32.93 3.17 0.44
N VAL A 307 -33.59 2.42 1.32
CA VAL A 307 -34.69 2.92 2.16
C VAL A 307 -34.11 3.26 3.55
N PRO A 308 -34.11 4.54 3.97
CA PRO A 308 -33.62 4.91 5.30
C PRO A 308 -34.42 4.21 6.40
N ALA A 309 -33.74 3.51 7.30
CA ALA A 309 -34.37 2.93 8.48
C ALA A 309 -34.87 4.05 9.41
N THR A 310 -36.10 3.94 9.89
CA THR A 310 -36.63 4.85 10.90
C THR A 310 -36.10 4.50 12.29
N GLN A 311 -36.22 5.44 13.23
CA GLN A 311 -35.94 5.16 14.65
C GLN A 311 -36.80 4.02 15.21
N ALA A 312 -38.00 3.83 14.67
CA ALA A 312 -38.87 2.72 15.03
C ALA A 312 -38.32 1.37 14.53
N ASP A 313 -37.88 1.31 13.27
CA ASP A 313 -37.27 0.12 12.66
C ASP A 313 -36.05 -0.34 13.46
N MET A 314 -35.18 0.61 13.83
CA MET A 314 -33.95 0.32 14.60
C MET A 314 -34.21 -0.14 16.03
N ARG A 315 -35.42 0.05 16.57
CA ARG A 315 -35.80 -0.26 17.96
C ARG A 315 -36.84 -1.38 18.05
N GLY A 316 -37.29 -1.92 16.92
CA GLY A 316 -38.33 -2.96 16.87
C GLY A 316 -39.68 -2.52 17.45
N GLY A 317 -39.99 -1.22 17.43
CA GLY A 317 -41.17 -0.68 18.12
C GLY A 317 -41.38 0.81 17.93
N THR A 318 -42.20 1.45 18.76
CA THR A 318 -42.49 2.88 18.66
C THR A 318 -41.31 3.73 19.13
N TYR A 319 -41.07 4.86 18.45
CA TYR A 319 -40.12 5.87 18.87
C TYR A 319 -40.85 7.21 19.05
N GLU A 320 -40.80 7.73 20.28
CA GLU A 320 -41.22 9.10 20.56
C GLU A 320 -40.00 10.02 20.45
N GLN A 321 -40.05 10.94 19.49
CA GLN A 321 -39.02 11.95 19.32
C GLN A 321 -39.06 12.93 20.50
N LYS A 322 -38.06 12.88 21.36
CA LYS A 322 -37.88 13.88 22.42
C LYS A 322 -37.23 15.12 21.81
N PRO A 323 -37.66 16.34 22.17
CA PRO A 323 -36.99 17.57 21.73
C PRO A 323 -35.51 17.52 22.09
N SER A 324 -34.63 17.84 21.15
CA SER A 324 -33.21 18.03 21.46
C SER A 324 -33.07 19.19 22.43
N LEU A 325 -32.23 19.01 23.45
CA LEU A 325 -31.81 20.10 24.34
C LEU A 325 -30.60 20.86 23.78
N GLU A 326 -30.09 20.46 22.61
CA GLU A 326 -29.04 21.20 21.92
C GLU A 326 -29.58 22.57 21.53
N VAL A 327 -28.95 23.60 22.09
CA VAL A 327 -29.14 24.99 21.65
C VAL A 327 -28.51 25.10 20.28
N VAL A 328 -29.34 25.03 19.24
CA VAL A 328 -28.93 25.38 17.88
C VAL A 328 -28.77 26.89 17.85
N TYR A 329 -27.52 27.37 17.84
CA TYR A 329 -27.21 28.77 17.58
C TYR A 329 -27.41 29.02 16.08
N ASP A 330 -28.64 29.09 15.61
CA ASP A 330 -28.92 29.62 14.29
C ASP A 330 -28.79 31.15 14.35
N SER A 331 -27.83 31.66 13.58
CA SER A 331 -27.50 33.07 13.27
C SER A 331 -26.83 33.94 14.34
N VAL A 332 -25.49 34.07 14.20
CA VAL A 332 -24.80 35.37 14.14
C VAL A 332 -23.87 35.35 12.93
#